data_AF-A0A453NM91-F1
#
_entry.id   AF-A0A453NM91-F1
#
_cell.length_a   1.000
_cell.length_b   1.000
_cell.length_c   1.000
_cell.angle_alpha   90.00
_cell.angle_beta   90.00
_cell.angle_gamma   90.00
#
_symmetry.space_group_name_H-M   'P 1'
#
loop_
_entity.id
_entity.type
_entity.pdbx_description
1 polymer ?
#
loop_
_entity_poly.entity_id
_entity_poly.type
_entity_poly.pdbx_seq_one_letter_code
_entity_poly.pdbx_strand_id
1 'polypeptide(L)'
;MSRTVPEQLPTENEQMVNEILHGSFSDSSDDVGKVEGDFKAQVRETMEKTFWDVVVDSMKGDTPDYSYLVNLVKEVRDALHQMASKGWKEEITNNINLEILSQVLESSTQGTQYLGQILQYSLGMLRKLSSPAKEEEMKISHDKLLNELIGHSDSHDRDPNAFVIAVIKGLRFTMEELKALQSEVSRARIQLLKPIIKGYGGVEYLQKAFADRYVSRSNALVFLTSTIQWISTSKDMVEEEWNEYVSSLQILPASDNVQPLVTTLRAGRGTPDQQQSTVPVAGSTEILPECSGETLDRLVRIGLLQLISRMEGMERKSVPETFKLNWLRLRGVQSQFQQVIVIATSMLVQRQVLMSEDSKATPSELENSTLELFNTLAELLDSFSDVGMDQIIEVMVRSSTSAGPCSDEMVENRKQILSRVFLKSLQTDDTVFRKVSRSVHCAFRAVTLGGNGMKGRKLAEAALGRIRATKLTDRVVKAAEVLIKVATISEQVHGPWYSHLL
;
A
#
# COMPACT_ATOMS: atom_id res chain seq x y z
N MET A 1 24.99 10.41 31.45
CA MET A 1 24.49 9.02 31.45
C MET A 1 23.17 8.99 30.70
N SER A 2 23.21 8.61 29.43
CA SER A 2 22.04 8.60 28.54
C SER A 2 21.13 7.45 28.95
N ARG A 3 19.99 7.75 29.58
CA ARG A 3 18.90 6.79 29.77
C ARG A 3 18.26 6.55 28.40
N THR A 4 18.76 5.57 27.66
CA THR A 4 18.03 5.00 26.52
C THR A 4 16.85 4.23 27.10
N VAL A 5 15.68 4.88 27.16
CA VAL A 5 14.42 4.16 27.35
C VAL A 5 14.29 3.19 26.17
N PRO A 6 14.00 1.90 26.39
CA PRO A 6 13.83 0.95 25.30
C PRO A 6 12.79 1.48 24.33
N GLU A 7 13.17 1.56 23.05
CA GLU A 7 12.32 2.09 21.99
C GLU A 7 11.07 1.21 21.87
N GLN A 8 9.94 1.70 22.38
CA GLN A 8 8.68 0.99 22.32
C GLN A 8 8.20 0.98 20.86
N LEU A 9 8.17 -0.22 20.27
CA LEU A 9 7.74 -0.41 18.89
C LEU A 9 6.28 0.05 18.71
N PRO A 10 5.92 0.65 17.56
CA PRO A 10 4.54 0.97 17.25
C PRO A 10 3.65 -0.27 17.29
N THR A 11 2.47 -0.12 17.92
CA THR A 11 1.46 -1.18 17.91
C THR A 11 0.88 -1.40 16.51
N GLU A 12 0.36 -2.59 16.23
CA GLU A 12 -0.31 -2.90 14.96
C GLU A 12 -1.49 -1.96 14.68
N ASN A 13 -2.22 -1.56 15.72
CA ASN A 13 -3.32 -0.60 15.62
C ASN A 13 -2.85 0.78 15.15
N GLU A 14 -1.69 1.26 15.63
CA GLU A 14 -1.12 2.52 15.15
C GLU A 14 -0.70 2.44 13.69
N GLN A 15 -0.11 1.33 13.27
CA GLN A 15 0.24 1.11 11.87
C GLN A 15 -1.03 1.12 11.02
N MET A 16 -2.07 0.38 11.41
CA MET A 16 -3.35 0.34 10.71
C MET A 16 -3.99 1.74 10.59
N VAL A 17 -4.06 2.50 11.68
CA VAL A 17 -4.62 3.85 11.68
C VAL A 17 -3.79 4.78 10.78
N ASN A 18 -2.46 4.70 10.85
CA ASN A 18 -1.57 5.47 9.97
C ASN A 18 -1.79 5.12 8.50
N GLU A 19 -1.93 3.85 8.14
CA GLU A 19 -2.18 3.42 6.76
C GLU A 19 -3.56 3.86 6.23
N ILE A 20 -4.59 3.84 7.08
CA ILE A 20 -5.93 4.34 6.72
C ILE A 20 -5.93 5.84 6.48
N LEU A 21 -5.23 6.63 7.32
CA LEU A 21 -5.07 8.08 7.15
C LEU A 21 -4.38 8.44 5.83
N HIS A 22 -3.34 7.69 5.46
CA HIS A 22 -2.59 7.92 4.21
C HIS A 22 -3.32 7.38 2.96
N GLY A 23 -4.45 6.70 3.12
CA GLY A 23 -5.21 6.09 2.03
C GLY A 23 -4.55 4.86 1.40
N SER A 24 -3.54 4.30 2.08
CA SER A 24 -2.81 3.10 1.65
C SER A 24 -3.52 1.79 2.05
N PHE A 25 -4.57 1.87 2.87
CA PHE A 25 -5.42 0.73 3.19
C PHE A 25 -6.33 0.39 2.00
N SER A 26 -5.76 -0.29 1.00
CA SER A 26 -6.48 -0.93 -0.10
C SER A 26 -7.36 -2.06 0.45
N ASP A 27 -8.58 -2.19 -0.07
CA ASP A 27 -9.50 -3.30 0.29
C ASP A 27 -8.96 -4.68 -0.15
N SER A 28 -7.85 -4.69 -0.90
CA SER A 28 -7.01 -5.83 -1.22
C SER A 28 -5.72 -5.79 -0.38
N SER A 29 -5.71 -6.41 0.80
CA SER A 29 -4.47 -6.68 1.54
C SER A 29 -3.75 -7.94 1.04
N ASP A 30 -3.92 -8.31 -0.23
CA ASP A 30 -3.41 -9.55 -0.80
C ASP A 30 -2.11 -9.38 -1.61
N ASP A 31 -1.60 -8.16 -1.79
CA ASP A 31 -0.51 -7.92 -2.75
C ASP A 31 0.77 -7.31 -2.15
N VAL A 32 1.13 -7.71 -0.93
CA VAL A 32 2.49 -7.53 -0.42
C VAL A 32 3.10 -8.90 -0.14
N GLY A 33 3.84 -9.41 -1.13
CA GLY A 33 4.71 -10.59 -0.98
C GLY A 33 4.42 -11.75 -1.92
N LYS A 34 4.34 -11.51 -3.23
CA LYS A 34 4.05 -12.55 -4.24
C LYS A 34 5.17 -13.60 -4.42
N VAL A 35 6.37 -13.36 -3.90
CA VAL A 35 7.52 -14.30 -4.00
C VAL A 35 7.71 -15.11 -2.71
N GLU A 36 7.28 -14.60 -1.55
CA GLU A 36 7.28 -15.33 -0.27
C GLU A 36 5.97 -16.14 -0.05
N GLY A 37 4.93 -15.82 -0.83
CA GLY A 37 3.59 -16.39 -0.70
C GLY A 37 3.52 -17.87 -1.06
N ASP A 38 4.26 -18.31 -2.08
CA ASP A 38 4.12 -19.67 -2.64
C ASP A 38 4.69 -20.74 -1.70
N PHE A 39 5.89 -20.50 -1.16
CA PHE A 39 6.48 -21.39 -0.14
C PHE A 39 5.66 -21.37 1.16
N LYS A 40 5.22 -20.19 1.60
CA LYS A 40 4.39 -20.06 2.82
C LYS A 40 3.01 -20.70 2.65
N ALA A 41 2.43 -20.63 1.45
CA ALA A 41 1.18 -21.30 1.11
C ALA A 41 1.36 -22.82 1.07
N GLN A 42 2.44 -23.30 0.44
CA GLN A 42 2.76 -24.73 0.38
C GLN A 42 3.03 -25.33 1.78
N VAL A 43 3.76 -24.61 2.64
CA VAL A 43 3.98 -25.01 4.04
C VAL A 43 2.67 -25.02 4.82
N ARG A 44 1.81 -24.02 4.63
CA ARG A 44 0.48 -23.96 5.26
C ARG A 44 -0.42 -25.10 4.82
N GLU A 45 -0.47 -25.39 3.52
CA GLU A 45 -1.28 -26.48 2.95
C GLU A 45 -0.79 -27.84 3.47
N THR A 46 0.53 -28.05 3.49
CA THR A 46 1.12 -29.28 4.03
C THR A 46 0.79 -29.45 5.51
N MET A 47 0.89 -28.38 6.30
CA MET A 47 0.57 -28.39 7.72
C MET A 47 -0.91 -28.66 7.98
N GLU A 48 -1.80 -28.03 7.21
CA GLU A 48 -3.25 -28.24 7.32
C GLU A 48 -3.65 -29.67 6.91
N LYS A 49 -3.05 -30.21 5.86
CA LYS A 49 -3.26 -31.62 5.47
C LYS A 49 -2.83 -32.57 6.59
N THR A 50 -1.63 -32.37 7.15
CA THR A 50 -1.16 -33.21 8.28
C THR A 50 -2.05 -33.10 9.51
N PHE A 51 -2.62 -31.92 9.77
CA PHE A 51 -3.57 -31.74 10.86
C PHE A 51 -4.84 -32.57 10.65
N TRP A 52 -5.46 -32.48 9.47
CA TRP A 52 -6.67 -33.24 9.18
C TRP A 52 -6.42 -34.75 9.12
N ASP A 53 -5.26 -35.20 8.62
CA ASP A 53 -4.87 -36.61 8.65
C ASP A 53 -4.78 -37.13 10.11
N VAL A 54 -4.21 -36.36 11.03
CA VAL A 54 -4.19 -36.70 12.48
C VAL A 54 -5.61 -36.76 13.07
N VAL A 55 -6.50 -35.85 12.71
CA VAL A 55 -7.90 -35.85 13.15
C VAL A 55 -8.63 -37.08 12.62
N VAL A 56 -8.42 -37.45 11.34
CA VAL A 56 -8.97 -38.67 10.73
C VAL A 56 -8.45 -39.92 11.46
N ASP A 57 -7.15 -40.00 11.70
CA ASP A 57 -6.51 -41.17 12.33
C ASP A 57 -6.90 -41.31 13.81
N SER A 58 -7.11 -40.21 14.54
CA SER A 58 -7.58 -40.23 15.93
C SER A 58 -9.00 -40.83 16.11
N MET A 59 -9.80 -40.78 15.04
CA MET A 59 -11.14 -41.35 15.00
C MET A 59 -11.18 -42.75 14.36
N LYS A 60 -10.05 -43.23 13.82
CA LYS A 60 -9.90 -44.58 13.24
C LYS A 60 -9.18 -45.49 14.25
N GLY A 61 -9.92 -46.39 14.88
CA GLY A 61 -9.36 -47.41 15.77
C GLY A 61 -10.39 -48.03 16.72
N ASP A 62 -10.00 -49.07 17.44
CA ASP A 62 -10.87 -49.79 18.39
C ASP A 62 -11.27 -48.93 19.61
N THR A 63 -10.54 -47.84 19.88
CA THR A 63 -10.85 -46.81 20.89
C THR A 63 -10.72 -45.41 20.28
N PRO A 64 -11.81 -44.84 19.72
CA PRO A 64 -11.77 -43.51 19.10
C PRO A 64 -11.57 -42.39 20.13
N ASP A 65 -10.66 -41.46 19.86
CA ASP A 65 -10.45 -40.25 20.67
C ASP A 65 -11.17 -39.05 20.04
N TYR A 66 -12.30 -38.67 20.63
CA TYR A 66 -13.12 -37.56 20.16
C TYR A 66 -12.68 -36.18 20.70
N SER A 67 -11.58 -36.10 21.46
CA SER A 67 -11.11 -34.83 22.05
C SER A 67 -10.82 -33.76 20.99
N TYR A 68 -10.22 -34.13 19.86
CA TYR A 68 -9.95 -33.23 18.74
C TYR A 68 -11.25 -32.68 18.12
N LEU A 69 -12.25 -33.53 17.95
CA LEU A 69 -13.56 -33.14 17.40
C LEU A 69 -14.28 -32.15 18.32
N VAL A 70 -14.31 -32.42 19.62
CA VAL A 70 -14.92 -31.53 20.62
C VAL A 70 -14.23 -30.16 20.63
N ASN A 71 -12.91 -30.13 20.50
CA ASN A 71 -12.15 -28.87 20.41
C ASN A 71 -12.46 -28.08 19.12
N LEU A 72 -12.62 -28.75 17.98
CA LEU A 72 -12.98 -28.10 16.73
C LEU A 72 -14.41 -27.53 16.78
N VAL A 73 -15.36 -28.28 17.35
CA VAL A 73 -16.74 -27.77 17.55
C VAL A 73 -16.76 -26.60 18.53
N LYS A 74 -15.90 -26.63 19.57
CA LYS A 74 -15.70 -25.50 20.47
C LYS A 74 -15.16 -24.28 19.72
N GLU A 75 -14.19 -24.44 18.83
CA GLU A 75 -13.67 -23.35 18.00
C GLU A 75 -14.77 -22.74 17.12
N VAL A 76 -15.58 -23.58 16.47
CA VAL A 76 -16.75 -23.12 15.68
C VAL A 76 -17.73 -22.32 16.54
N ARG A 77 -18.07 -22.82 17.73
CA ARG A 77 -18.96 -22.13 18.67
C ARG A 77 -18.40 -20.78 19.11
N ASP A 78 -17.15 -20.76 19.55
CA ASP A 78 -16.51 -19.58 20.12
C ASP A 78 -16.34 -18.49 19.04
N ALA A 79 -16.03 -18.89 17.80
CA ALA A 79 -15.97 -18.00 16.65
C ALA A 79 -17.34 -17.41 16.28
N LEU A 80 -18.39 -18.24 16.20
CA LEU A 80 -19.77 -17.75 15.99
C LEU A 80 -20.18 -16.78 17.09
N HIS A 81 -19.81 -17.06 18.34
CA HIS A 81 -20.11 -16.21 19.49
C HIS A 81 -19.39 -14.85 19.44
N GLN A 82 -18.17 -14.77 18.89
CA GLN A 82 -17.44 -13.51 18.70
C GLN A 82 -18.08 -12.62 17.62
N MET A 83 -18.73 -13.23 16.63
CA MET A 83 -19.34 -12.53 15.50
C MET A 83 -20.79 -12.13 15.77
N ALA A 84 -21.49 -12.91 16.59
CA ALA A 84 -22.89 -12.73 16.91
C ALA A 84 -23.19 -11.49 17.77
N SER A 85 -24.37 -10.90 17.54
CA SER A 85 -24.93 -9.84 18.38
C SER A 85 -25.32 -10.36 19.77
N LYS A 86 -25.50 -9.47 20.76
CA LYS A 86 -25.76 -9.87 22.17
C LYS A 86 -26.95 -10.83 22.34
N GLY A 87 -27.98 -10.74 21.49
CA GLY A 87 -29.17 -11.60 21.58
C GLY A 87 -28.97 -13.03 21.05
N TRP A 88 -27.99 -13.28 20.18
CA TRP A 88 -27.79 -14.58 19.53
C TRP A 88 -26.75 -15.44 20.25
N LYS A 89 -26.02 -14.84 21.19
CA LYS A 89 -24.96 -15.48 21.96
C LYS A 89 -25.46 -16.64 22.82
N GLU A 90 -26.59 -16.44 23.51
CA GLU A 90 -27.22 -17.48 24.33
C GLU A 90 -27.81 -18.60 23.46
N GLU A 91 -28.42 -18.24 22.31
CA GLU A 91 -28.95 -19.21 21.34
C GLU A 91 -27.85 -20.12 20.78
N ILE A 92 -26.67 -19.56 20.45
CA ILE A 92 -25.50 -20.33 19.97
C ILE A 92 -24.98 -21.27 21.07
N THR A 93 -24.88 -20.82 22.32
CA THR A 93 -24.40 -21.65 23.44
C THR A 93 -25.36 -22.80 23.74
N ASN A 94 -26.67 -22.58 23.62
CA ASN A 94 -27.68 -23.59 23.89
C ASN A 94 -27.75 -24.66 22.78
N ASN A 95 -27.60 -24.26 21.51
CA ASN A 95 -27.66 -25.19 20.37
C ASN A 95 -26.32 -25.91 20.11
N ILE A 96 -25.19 -25.33 20.51
CA ILE A 96 -23.86 -25.97 20.43
C ILE A 96 -23.37 -26.30 21.84
N ASN A 97 -24.06 -27.26 22.48
CA ASN A 97 -23.73 -27.70 23.83
C ASN A 97 -22.64 -28.78 23.80
N LEU A 98 -21.45 -28.42 24.28
CA LEU A 98 -20.26 -29.29 24.31
C LEU A 98 -20.36 -30.42 25.34
N GLU A 99 -21.11 -30.25 26.43
CA GLU A 99 -21.30 -31.29 27.45
C GLU A 99 -22.19 -32.41 26.93
N ILE A 100 -23.26 -32.05 26.21
CA ILE A 100 -24.10 -33.02 25.51
C ILE A 100 -23.29 -33.68 24.38
N LEU A 101 -22.45 -32.93 23.67
CA LEU A 101 -21.60 -33.48 22.62
C LEU A 101 -20.62 -34.54 23.18
N SER A 102 -19.91 -34.25 24.26
CA SER A 102 -19.00 -35.22 24.88
C SER A 102 -19.72 -36.46 25.38
N GLN A 103 -20.86 -36.29 26.06
CA GLN A 103 -21.65 -37.40 26.61
C GLN A 103 -22.21 -38.32 25.50
N VAL A 104 -22.69 -37.73 24.40
CA VAL A 104 -23.34 -38.48 23.32
C VAL A 104 -22.31 -39.16 22.39
N LEU A 105 -21.09 -38.61 22.29
CA LEU A 105 -19.97 -39.26 21.60
C LEU A 105 -19.41 -40.45 22.40
N GLU A 106 -19.43 -40.39 23.73
CA GLU A 106 -19.05 -41.50 24.62
C GLU A 106 -20.08 -42.65 24.60
N SER A 107 -21.36 -42.38 24.29
CA SER A 107 -22.47 -43.37 24.33
C SER A 107 -22.77 -44.09 22.99
N SER A 108 -21.85 -44.06 22.04
CA SER A 108 -21.72 -44.85 20.77
C SER A 108 -22.87 -44.89 19.74
N THR A 109 -24.11 -44.49 20.05
CA THR A 109 -25.26 -44.71 19.14
C THR A 109 -25.97 -43.45 18.64
N GLN A 110 -25.78 -42.29 19.28
CA GLN A 110 -26.47 -41.04 18.93
C GLN A 110 -25.54 -39.85 18.60
N GLY A 111 -24.22 -40.01 18.76
CA GLY A 111 -23.24 -38.92 18.55
C GLY A 111 -23.22 -38.40 17.13
N THR A 112 -23.54 -39.27 16.18
CA THR A 112 -23.56 -38.99 14.75
C THR A 112 -24.69 -38.03 14.35
N GLN A 113 -25.88 -38.25 14.89
CA GLN A 113 -27.05 -37.43 14.63
C GLN A 113 -26.93 -36.05 15.29
N TYR A 114 -26.42 -36.00 16.51
CA TYR A 114 -26.27 -34.74 17.25
C TYR A 114 -25.17 -33.84 16.65
N LEU A 115 -24.06 -34.43 16.19
CA LEU A 115 -23.01 -33.67 15.49
C LEU A 115 -23.50 -33.13 14.14
N GLY A 116 -24.28 -33.92 13.39
CA GLY A 116 -24.94 -33.45 12.17
C GLY A 116 -25.87 -32.26 12.43
N GLN A 117 -26.62 -32.28 13.54
CA GLN A 117 -27.47 -31.17 13.97
C GLN A 117 -26.64 -29.92 14.33
N ILE A 118 -25.52 -30.08 15.02
CA ILE A 118 -24.60 -28.96 15.34
C ILE A 118 -24.03 -28.34 14.07
N LEU A 119 -23.58 -29.15 13.10
CA LEU A 119 -23.04 -28.66 11.85
C LEU A 119 -24.11 -27.93 11.03
N GLN A 120 -25.33 -28.49 10.94
CA GLN A 120 -26.45 -27.87 10.23
C GLN A 120 -26.86 -26.55 10.89
N TYR A 121 -26.91 -26.49 12.22
CA TYR A 121 -27.17 -25.26 12.96
C TYR A 121 -26.06 -24.23 12.73
N SER A 122 -24.79 -24.64 12.82
CA SER A 122 -23.63 -23.76 12.61
C SER A 122 -23.64 -23.15 11.22
N LEU A 123 -23.93 -23.95 10.18
CA LEU A 123 -24.09 -23.48 8.80
C LEU A 123 -25.29 -22.54 8.65
N GLY A 124 -26.42 -22.85 9.28
CA GLY A 124 -27.59 -21.96 9.31
C GLY A 124 -27.28 -20.60 9.96
N MET A 125 -26.48 -20.60 11.03
CA MET A 125 -26.04 -19.37 11.70
C MET A 125 -25.01 -18.60 10.87
N LEU A 126 -24.07 -19.27 10.20
CA LEU A 126 -23.12 -18.64 9.28
C LEU A 126 -23.85 -17.88 8.17
N ARG A 127 -24.88 -18.50 7.58
CA ARG A 127 -25.74 -17.87 6.56
C ARG A 127 -26.45 -16.62 7.06
N LYS A 128 -26.98 -16.67 8.29
CA LYS A 128 -27.65 -15.52 8.91
C LYS A 128 -26.69 -14.37 9.26
N LEU A 129 -25.41 -14.68 9.48
CA LEU A 129 -24.37 -13.71 9.79
C LEU A 129 -23.64 -13.20 8.54
N SER A 130 -23.87 -13.79 7.36
CA SER A 130 -23.25 -13.38 6.10
C SER A 130 -24.00 -12.26 5.37
N SER A 131 -23.32 -11.63 4.42
CA SER A 131 -23.95 -10.68 3.52
C SER A 131 -24.93 -11.40 2.56
N PRO A 132 -25.99 -10.72 2.07
CA PRO A 132 -26.98 -11.35 1.18
C PRO A 132 -26.36 -11.97 -0.10
N ALA A 133 -25.27 -11.38 -0.61
CA ALA A 133 -24.56 -11.90 -1.78
C ALA A 133 -23.86 -13.23 -1.49
N LYS A 134 -23.24 -13.36 -0.30
CA LYS A 134 -22.52 -14.58 0.11
C LYS A 134 -23.44 -15.64 0.69
N GLU A 135 -24.61 -15.26 1.19
CA GLU A 135 -25.61 -16.24 1.63
C GLU A 135 -26.02 -17.19 0.49
N GLU A 136 -26.21 -16.65 -0.72
CA GLU A 136 -26.59 -17.46 -1.88
C GLU A 136 -25.44 -18.37 -2.34
N GLU A 137 -24.19 -17.87 -2.34
CA GLU A 137 -23.00 -18.67 -2.62
C GLU A 137 -22.81 -19.79 -1.59
N MET A 138 -22.88 -19.45 -0.30
CA MET A 138 -22.75 -20.38 0.82
C MET A 138 -23.86 -21.44 0.82
N LYS A 139 -25.06 -21.07 0.36
CA LYS A 139 -26.18 -22.00 0.18
C LYS A 139 -25.91 -22.99 -0.94
N ILE A 140 -25.39 -22.56 -2.08
CA ILE A 140 -25.02 -23.45 -3.20
C ILE A 140 -23.93 -24.43 -2.77
N SER A 141 -22.89 -23.96 -2.07
CA SER A 141 -21.82 -24.81 -1.56
C SER A 141 -22.29 -25.78 -0.47
N HIS A 142 -23.21 -25.33 0.39
CA HIS A 142 -23.83 -26.18 1.42
C HIS A 142 -24.72 -27.27 0.77
N ASP A 143 -25.56 -26.91 -0.21
CA ASP A 143 -26.39 -27.88 -0.93
C ASP A 143 -25.52 -28.89 -1.69
N LYS A 144 -24.40 -28.45 -2.27
CA LYS A 144 -23.39 -29.33 -2.89
C LYS A 144 -22.77 -30.28 -1.86
N LEU A 145 -22.37 -29.78 -0.69
CA LEU A 145 -21.81 -30.60 0.38
C LEU A 145 -22.83 -31.63 0.88
N LEU A 146 -24.09 -31.24 1.09
CA LEU A 146 -25.16 -32.18 1.47
C LEU A 146 -25.37 -33.27 0.42
N ASN A 147 -25.38 -32.90 -0.86
CA ASN A 147 -25.48 -33.87 -1.96
C ASN A 147 -24.27 -34.82 -2.02
N GLU A 148 -23.06 -34.33 -1.74
CA GLU A 148 -21.84 -35.16 -1.65
C GLU A 148 -21.88 -36.10 -0.43
N LEU A 149 -22.37 -35.66 0.73
CA LEU A 149 -22.55 -36.52 1.89
C LEU A 149 -23.64 -37.58 1.68
N ILE A 150 -24.75 -37.23 1.01
CA ILE A 150 -25.84 -38.17 0.69
C ILE A 150 -25.37 -39.21 -0.35
N GLY A 151 -24.60 -38.80 -1.36
CA GLY A 151 -24.05 -39.70 -2.38
C GLY A 151 -23.08 -40.77 -1.83
N HIS A 152 -22.47 -40.54 -0.67
CA HIS A 152 -21.66 -41.53 0.04
C HIS A 152 -22.46 -42.46 0.98
N SER A 153 -23.76 -42.19 1.19
CA SER A 153 -24.63 -42.97 2.08
C SER A 153 -25.44 -44.07 1.38
N ASP A 154 -25.55 -44.02 0.04
CA ASP A 154 -26.30 -44.99 -0.77
C ASP A 154 -25.52 -46.26 -1.17
N SER A 155 -24.22 -46.35 -0.85
CA SER A 155 -23.51 -47.63 -0.93
C SER A 155 -23.82 -48.46 0.31
N HIS A 156 -24.50 -49.58 0.12
CA HIS A 156 -25.20 -50.39 1.12
C HIS A 156 -24.35 -51.06 2.24
N ASP A 157 -23.11 -50.62 2.47
CA ASP A 157 -22.28 -51.03 3.61
C ASP A 157 -22.08 -49.85 4.57
N ARG A 158 -22.57 -50.01 5.81
CA ARG A 158 -22.32 -49.09 6.92
C ARG A 158 -20.86 -49.20 7.36
N ASP A 159 -19.94 -48.65 6.58
CA ASP A 159 -18.55 -48.47 6.97
C ASP A 159 -18.46 -47.31 7.98
N PRO A 160 -18.09 -47.55 9.25
CA PRO A 160 -17.87 -46.49 10.24
C PRO A 160 -16.87 -45.43 9.76
N ASN A 161 -15.94 -45.80 8.87
CA ASN A 161 -14.98 -44.88 8.29
C ASN A 161 -15.59 -43.88 7.30
N ALA A 162 -16.64 -44.26 6.57
CA ALA A 162 -17.34 -43.35 5.64
C ALA A 162 -18.02 -42.20 6.40
N PHE A 163 -18.56 -42.49 7.59
CA PHE A 163 -19.14 -41.49 8.48
C PHE A 163 -18.08 -40.51 9.03
N VAL A 164 -16.94 -41.04 9.51
CA VAL A 164 -15.83 -40.20 10.02
C VAL A 164 -15.32 -39.26 8.93
N ILE A 165 -15.18 -39.75 7.70
CA ILE A 165 -14.76 -38.93 6.55
C ILE A 165 -15.80 -37.84 6.23
N ALA A 166 -17.09 -38.16 6.26
CA ALA A 166 -18.17 -37.21 5.99
C ALA A 166 -18.24 -36.09 7.05
N VAL A 167 -18.10 -36.43 8.33
CA VAL A 167 -18.07 -35.47 9.44
C VAL A 167 -16.88 -34.52 9.34
N ILE A 168 -15.69 -35.06 9.08
CA ILE A 168 -14.46 -34.26 8.96
C ILE A 168 -14.57 -33.31 7.77
N LYS A 169 -15.13 -33.78 6.65
CA LYS A 169 -15.37 -32.95 5.47
C LYS A 169 -16.38 -31.83 5.76
N GLY A 170 -17.47 -32.14 6.47
CA GLY A 170 -18.44 -31.15 6.94
C GLY A 170 -17.83 -30.10 7.87
N LEU A 171 -17.09 -30.53 8.88
CA LEU A 171 -16.45 -29.66 9.85
C LEU A 171 -15.37 -28.77 9.21
N ARG A 172 -14.52 -29.35 8.36
CA ARG A 172 -13.52 -28.61 7.58
C ARG A 172 -14.18 -27.51 6.75
N PHE A 173 -15.23 -27.84 6.03
CA PHE A 173 -16.01 -26.86 5.26
C PHE A 173 -16.58 -25.76 6.16
N THR A 174 -17.20 -26.10 7.30
CA THR A 174 -17.72 -25.07 8.22
C THR A 174 -16.64 -24.14 8.74
N MET A 175 -15.42 -24.65 8.99
CA MET A 175 -14.31 -23.84 9.47
C MET A 175 -13.71 -22.95 8.37
N GLU A 176 -13.62 -23.44 7.14
CA GLU A 176 -13.20 -22.64 5.99
C GLU A 176 -14.17 -21.47 5.75
N GLU A 177 -15.48 -21.75 5.74
CA GLU A 177 -16.53 -20.73 5.60
C GLU A 177 -16.53 -19.72 6.77
N LEU A 178 -16.34 -20.21 7.99
CA LEU A 178 -16.23 -19.38 9.19
C LEU A 178 -15.03 -18.43 9.13
N LYS A 179 -13.85 -18.92 8.73
CA LYS A 179 -12.65 -18.08 8.55
C LYS A 179 -12.88 -17.02 7.47
N ALA A 180 -13.50 -17.41 6.35
CA ALA A 180 -13.85 -16.47 5.28
C ALA A 180 -14.83 -15.39 5.77
N LEU A 181 -15.82 -15.77 6.58
CA LEU A 181 -16.78 -14.83 7.15
C LEU A 181 -16.15 -13.92 8.22
N GLN A 182 -15.26 -14.43 9.06
CA GLN A 182 -14.51 -13.61 10.02
C GLN A 182 -13.70 -12.50 9.33
N SER A 183 -13.04 -12.85 8.23
CA SER A 183 -12.29 -11.90 7.39
C SER A 183 -13.21 -10.82 6.78
N GLU A 184 -14.39 -11.20 6.33
CA GLU A 184 -15.37 -10.25 5.78
C GLU A 184 -15.96 -9.34 6.86
N VAL A 185 -16.32 -9.89 8.02
CA VAL A 185 -16.84 -9.09 9.14
C VAL A 185 -15.77 -8.14 9.67
N SER A 186 -14.51 -8.57 9.76
CA SER A 186 -13.41 -7.67 10.14
C SER A 186 -13.22 -6.56 9.09
N ARG A 187 -13.23 -6.90 7.79
CA ARG A 187 -13.18 -5.92 6.69
C ARG A 187 -14.34 -4.92 6.75
N ALA A 188 -15.57 -5.40 6.96
CA ALA A 188 -16.76 -4.56 7.07
C ALA A 188 -16.70 -3.63 8.29
N ARG A 189 -16.22 -4.12 9.44
CA ARG A 189 -15.98 -3.30 10.64
C ARG A 189 -14.92 -2.22 10.38
N ILE A 190 -13.82 -2.56 9.71
CA ILE A 190 -12.80 -1.59 9.33
C ILE A 190 -13.40 -0.55 8.38
N GLN A 191 -14.20 -0.96 7.40
CA GLN A 191 -14.87 -0.05 6.46
C GLN A 191 -15.84 0.91 7.18
N LEU A 192 -16.54 0.45 8.21
CA LEU A 192 -17.40 1.29 9.06
C LEU A 192 -16.60 2.30 9.88
N LEU A 193 -15.43 1.90 10.38
CA LEU A 193 -14.53 2.77 11.14
C LEU A 193 -13.71 3.71 10.25
N LYS A 194 -13.52 3.36 8.96
CA LYS A 194 -12.67 4.09 8.00
C LYS A 194 -12.99 5.60 7.93
N PRO A 195 -14.24 6.07 7.87
CA PRO A 195 -14.55 7.50 7.87
C PRO A 195 -14.17 8.20 9.18
N ILE A 196 -14.34 7.53 10.32
CA ILE A 196 -13.99 8.06 11.65
C ILE A 196 -12.47 8.16 11.78
N ILE A 197 -11.75 7.13 11.32
CA ILE A 197 -10.29 7.07 11.33
C ILE A 197 -9.70 8.10 10.37
N LYS A 198 -10.29 8.29 9.17
CA LYS A 198 -9.88 9.34 8.23
C LYS A 198 -10.16 10.77 8.75
N GLY A 199 -11.10 10.91 9.67
CA GLY A 199 -11.40 12.18 10.33
C GLY A 199 -10.46 12.47 11.50
N TYR A 200 -10.91 13.36 12.39
CA TYR A 200 -10.14 13.79 13.57
C TYR A 200 -9.79 12.63 14.53
N GLY A 201 -10.63 11.59 14.59
CA GLY A 201 -10.45 10.47 15.52
C GLY A 201 -9.16 9.67 15.29
N GLY A 202 -8.74 9.48 14.03
CA GLY A 202 -7.46 8.82 13.74
C GLY A 202 -6.25 9.67 14.11
N VAL A 203 -6.33 10.99 13.87
CA VAL A 203 -5.28 11.94 14.25
C VAL A 203 -5.12 11.99 15.76
N GLU A 204 -6.21 12.12 16.51
CA GLU A 204 -6.20 12.14 17.98
C GLU A 204 -5.64 10.83 18.56
N TYR A 205 -6.02 9.69 17.99
CA TYR A 205 -5.47 8.39 18.38
C TYR A 205 -3.95 8.34 18.19
N LEU A 206 -3.43 8.77 17.03
CA LEU A 206 -1.99 8.79 16.77
C LEU A 206 -1.26 9.81 17.66
N GLN A 207 -1.85 10.97 17.91
CA GLN A 207 -1.32 11.95 18.86
C GLN A 207 -1.17 11.34 20.26
N LYS A 208 -2.20 10.66 20.75
CA LYS A 208 -2.19 10.00 22.06
C LYS A 208 -1.15 8.88 22.10
N ALA A 209 -1.14 7.99 21.11
CA ALA A 209 -0.17 6.90 21.03
C ALA A 209 1.28 7.40 20.91
N PHE A 210 1.51 8.54 20.23
CA PHE A 210 2.82 9.17 20.18
C PHE A 210 3.21 9.79 21.53
N ALA A 211 2.28 10.47 22.21
CA ALA A 211 2.49 11.03 23.55
C ALA A 211 2.81 9.94 24.59
N ASP A 212 2.13 8.79 24.51
CA ASP A 212 2.35 7.66 25.41
C ASP A 212 3.76 7.07 25.26
N ARG A 213 4.33 7.07 24.05
CA ARG A 213 5.68 6.54 23.78
C ARG A 213 6.82 7.49 24.11
N TYR A 214 6.69 8.76 23.75
CA TYR A 214 7.79 9.74 23.87
C TYR A 214 7.61 10.73 25.05
N VAL A 215 6.56 10.53 25.87
CA VAL A 215 6.19 11.32 27.05
C VAL A 215 5.76 12.77 26.69
N SER A 216 5.05 13.43 27.61
CA SER A 216 4.45 14.77 27.47
C SER A 216 5.36 15.80 26.79
N ARG A 217 4.73 16.74 26.06
CA ARG A 217 5.32 17.79 25.20
C ARG A 217 6.52 18.51 25.81
N SER A 218 6.54 18.66 27.13
CA SER A 218 7.60 19.30 27.92
C SER A 218 8.96 18.61 27.86
N ASN A 219 9.02 17.29 27.58
CA ASN A 219 10.26 16.53 27.49
C ASN A 219 10.67 16.20 26.05
N ALA A 220 9.99 16.78 25.05
CA ALA A 220 10.22 16.52 23.62
C ALA A 220 11.70 16.72 23.22
N LEU A 221 12.38 17.71 23.82
CA LEU A 221 13.79 18.00 23.55
C LEU A 221 14.75 16.86 23.94
N VAL A 222 14.39 16.03 24.92
CA VAL A 222 15.23 14.95 25.44
C VAL A 222 15.01 13.64 24.66
N PHE A 223 13.79 13.43 24.15
CA PHE A 223 13.39 12.16 23.53
C PHE A 223 13.34 12.20 21.99
N LEU A 224 13.21 13.39 21.37
CA LEU A 224 13.10 13.55 19.91
C LEU A 224 14.42 14.03 19.30
N THR A 225 15.52 13.37 19.65
CA THR A 225 16.87 13.78 19.25
C THR A 225 17.07 13.79 17.73
N SER A 226 16.57 12.78 17.02
CA SER A 226 16.71 12.70 15.57
C SER A 226 15.83 13.73 14.86
N THR A 227 14.65 14.01 15.41
CA THR A 227 13.74 15.05 14.91
C THR A 227 14.35 16.44 15.08
N ILE A 228 14.97 16.74 16.22
CA ILE A 228 15.66 18.02 16.45
C ILE A 228 16.84 18.16 15.50
N GLN A 229 17.67 17.12 15.36
CA GLN A 229 18.78 17.14 14.42
C GLN A 229 18.29 17.38 12.99
N TRP A 230 17.22 16.70 12.58
CA TRP A 230 16.59 16.91 11.28
C TRP A 230 16.09 18.35 11.11
N ILE A 231 15.30 18.90 12.05
CA ILE A 231 14.83 20.30 12.03
C ILE A 231 16.01 21.27 11.89
N SER A 232 17.06 21.09 12.69
CA SER A 232 18.24 21.98 12.68
C SER A 232 18.98 21.98 11.34
N THR A 233 19.12 20.81 10.72
CA THR A 233 19.81 20.64 9.43
C THR A 233 18.95 21.10 8.24
N SER A 234 17.62 21.05 8.37
CA SER A 234 16.70 21.54 7.35
C SER A 234 16.49 23.06 7.43
N LYS A 235 16.61 23.69 8.60
CA LYS A 235 16.27 25.11 8.81
C LYS A 235 16.99 26.07 7.85
N ASP A 236 18.29 25.89 7.66
CA ASP A 236 19.09 26.77 6.79
C ASP A 236 18.72 26.59 5.30
N MET A 237 18.34 25.37 4.92
CA MET A 237 17.95 25.05 3.53
C MET A 237 16.51 25.45 3.19
N VAL A 238 15.62 25.46 4.18
CA VAL A 238 14.19 25.75 4.00
C VAL A 238 13.96 27.11 3.35
N GLU A 239 14.67 28.16 3.82
CA GLU A 239 14.51 29.50 3.26
C GLU A 239 15.09 29.60 1.85
N GLU A 240 16.25 29.00 1.58
CA GLU A 240 16.85 28.99 0.23
C GLU A 240 15.95 28.28 -0.78
N GLU A 241 15.51 27.06 -0.46
CA GLU A 241 14.66 26.24 -1.31
C GLU A 241 13.27 26.86 -1.52
N TRP A 242 12.71 27.51 -0.50
CA TRP A 242 11.46 28.26 -0.62
C TRP A 242 11.62 29.47 -1.54
N ASN A 243 12.67 30.27 -1.36
CA ASN A 243 12.91 31.46 -2.19
C ASN A 243 13.18 31.10 -3.66
N GLU A 244 13.90 30.00 -3.92
CA GLU A 244 14.07 29.49 -5.28
C GLU A 244 12.75 29.02 -5.90
N TYR A 245 11.88 28.37 -5.11
CA TYR A 245 10.55 27.96 -5.55
C TYR A 245 9.69 29.17 -5.92
N VAL A 246 9.64 30.19 -5.06
CA VAL A 246 8.92 31.45 -5.32
C VAL A 246 9.48 32.16 -6.56
N SER A 247 10.80 32.19 -6.72
CA SER A 247 11.46 32.76 -7.91
C SER A 247 11.07 31.98 -9.18
N SER A 248 11.00 30.66 -9.10
CA SER A 248 10.61 29.80 -10.23
C SER A 248 9.14 30.01 -10.62
N LEU A 249 8.26 30.25 -9.65
CA LEU A 249 6.85 30.61 -9.89
C LEU A 249 6.73 31.94 -10.65
N GLN A 250 7.55 32.94 -10.31
CA GLN A 250 7.51 34.26 -10.95
C GLN A 250 7.99 34.25 -12.42
N ILE A 251 8.87 33.30 -12.76
CA ILE A 251 9.41 33.14 -14.12
C ILE A 251 8.41 32.40 -15.03
N LEU A 252 7.46 31.66 -14.45
CA LEU A 252 6.45 30.95 -15.23
C LEU A 252 5.57 31.98 -15.98
N PRO A 253 5.43 31.89 -17.31
CA PRO A 253 4.59 32.82 -18.05
C PRO A 253 3.18 32.77 -17.46
N ALA A 254 2.59 33.95 -17.22
CA ALA A 254 1.23 34.10 -16.75
C ALA A 254 0.22 33.70 -17.84
N SER A 255 0.17 32.43 -18.20
CA SER A 255 -0.92 31.83 -18.96
C SER A 255 -1.84 31.10 -17.98
N ASP A 256 -3.05 31.67 -17.87
CA ASP A 256 -4.22 31.29 -17.06
C ASP A 256 -4.36 31.99 -15.69
N ASN A 257 -4.17 33.30 -15.65
CA ASN A 257 -5.05 34.13 -14.83
C ASN A 257 -6.45 34.08 -15.47
N VAL A 258 -7.23 33.05 -15.15
CA VAL A 258 -8.68 33.13 -15.28
C VAL A 258 -9.12 34.22 -14.31
N GLN A 259 -9.22 35.45 -14.84
CA GLN A 259 -9.98 36.51 -14.19
C GLN A 259 -11.39 35.95 -13.91
N PRO A 260 -11.94 36.13 -12.71
CA PRO A 260 -13.34 35.85 -12.48
C PRO A 260 -14.12 36.87 -13.32
N LEU A 261 -14.67 36.41 -14.44
CA LEU A 261 -15.53 37.24 -15.28
C LEU A 261 -16.77 37.63 -14.44
N VAL A 262 -16.82 38.86 -13.96
CA VAL A 262 -18.04 39.45 -13.44
C VAL A 262 -18.28 40.80 -14.12
N THR A 263 -19.57 41.05 -14.37
CA THR A 263 -20.25 42.20 -15.02
C THR A 263 -20.22 42.18 -16.54
N THR A 264 -21.32 42.16 -17.29
CA THR A 264 -22.73 42.59 -17.11
C THR A 264 -23.59 41.84 -18.16
N LEU A 265 -24.87 41.52 -17.95
CA LEU A 265 -26.01 42.42 -18.18
C LEU A 265 -27.29 41.91 -17.50
N ARG A 266 -28.10 42.88 -17.09
CA ARG A 266 -29.40 42.81 -16.44
C ARG A 266 -30.53 42.64 -17.46
N ALA A 267 -31.42 41.66 -17.27
CA ALA A 267 -32.85 41.78 -17.59
C ALA A 267 -33.68 40.66 -16.91
N GLY A 268 -34.75 41.05 -16.22
CA GLY A 268 -36.01 40.27 -16.17
C GLY A 268 -36.20 39.17 -15.11
N ARG A 269 -36.61 39.58 -13.89
CA ARG A 269 -37.69 39.01 -13.05
C ARG A 269 -38.03 37.50 -13.14
N GLY A 270 -37.80 36.77 -12.04
CA GLY A 270 -38.51 35.51 -11.70
C GLY A 270 -37.78 34.62 -10.70
N THR A 271 -38.26 34.51 -9.46
CA THR A 271 -38.01 33.38 -8.52
C THR A 271 -38.99 32.24 -8.86
N PRO A 272 -38.81 30.95 -8.46
CA PRO A 272 -38.03 30.45 -7.31
C PRO A 272 -37.23 29.12 -7.55
N ASP A 273 -36.50 28.71 -6.51
CA ASP A 273 -36.08 27.34 -6.13
C ASP A 273 -35.62 26.35 -7.22
N GLN A 274 -34.32 26.02 -7.19
CA GLN A 274 -33.87 24.64 -7.41
C GLN A 274 -32.48 24.40 -6.83
N GLN A 275 -32.42 23.44 -5.89
CA GLN A 275 -31.23 22.74 -5.44
C GLN A 275 -30.45 22.23 -6.65
N GLN A 276 -29.26 22.78 -6.91
CA GLN A 276 -28.32 22.17 -7.85
C GLN A 276 -27.37 21.24 -7.09
N SER A 277 -27.81 19.98 -7.04
CA SER A 277 -26.94 18.82 -6.90
C SER A 277 -26.01 18.76 -8.12
N THR A 278 -24.75 19.15 -7.95
CA THR A 278 -23.71 18.85 -8.94
C THR A 278 -23.21 17.43 -8.72
N VAL A 279 -23.64 16.54 -9.61
CA VAL A 279 -23.04 15.21 -9.80
C VAL A 279 -21.56 15.40 -10.15
N PRO A 280 -20.61 14.81 -9.41
CA PRO A 280 -19.21 14.80 -9.83
C PRO A 280 -19.03 13.78 -10.95
N VAL A 281 -18.52 14.26 -12.08
CA VAL A 281 -18.04 13.43 -13.19
C VAL A 281 -16.86 12.59 -12.70
N ALA A 282 -16.92 11.29 -12.98
CA ALA A 282 -15.96 10.28 -12.56
C ALA A 282 -14.55 10.56 -13.08
N GLY A 283 -13.60 10.59 -12.13
CA GLY A 283 -12.18 10.86 -12.35
C GLY A 283 -11.58 11.58 -11.14
N SER A 284 -11.86 11.10 -9.92
CA SER A 284 -11.44 11.77 -8.69
C SER A 284 -9.95 11.55 -8.41
N THR A 285 -9.08 12.29 -9.10
CA THR A 285 -7.77 12.61 -8.54
C THR A 285 -8.01 13.63 -7.44
N GLU A 286 -7.94 13.19 -6.19
CA GLU A 286 -8.04 14.05 -5.02
C GLU A 286 -7.04 15.22 -5.17
N ILE A 287 -7.54 16.46 -5.26
CA ILE A 287 -6.67 17.64 -5.38
C ILE A 287 -5.98 17.83 -4.04
N LEU A 288 -4.66 17.66 -4.01
CA LEU A 288 -3.86 17.79 -2.81
C LEU A 288 -3.48 19.26 -2.56
N PRO A 289 -3.35 19.66 -1.29
CA PRO A 289 -3.14 21.06 -0.94
C PRO A 289 -1.75 21.58 -1.38
N GLU A 290 -1.76 22.81 -1.90
CA GLU A 290 -0.56 23.65 -2.03
C GLU A 290 0.02 23.94 -0.64
N CYS A 291 1.33 24.22 -0.56
CA CYS A 291 1.98 24.61 0.68
C CYS A 291 1.38 25.94 1.17
N SER A 292 0.94 25.99 2.43
CA SER A 292 0.33 27.16 3.06
C SER A 292 1.28 28.36 3.13
N GLY A 293 2.59 28.08 3.06
CA GLY A 293 3.64 29.06 3.27
C GLY A 293 3.87 29.38 4.75
N GLU A 294 3.27 28.63 5.68
CA GLU A 294 3.61 28.71 7.10
C GLU A 294 4.97 28.05 7.40
N THR A 295 5.65 28.50 8.45
CA THR A 295 7.00 28.01 8.79
C THR A 295 7.05 26.50 8.99
N LEU A 296 6.04 25.92 9.63
CA LEU A 296 5.98 24.49 9.92
C LEU A 296 5.70 23.67 8.67
N ASP A 297 4.73 24.07 7.84
CA ASP A 297 4.43 23.38 6.58
C ASP A 297 5.63 23.42 5.60
N ARG A 298 6.30 24.58 5.48
CA ARG A 298 7.55 24.69 4.70
C ARG A 298 8.62 23.74 5.22
N LEU A 299 8.84 23.73 6.53
CA LEU A 299 9.86 22.90 7.16
C LEU A 299 9.59 21.41 6.95
N VAL A 300 8.34 20.96 7.14
CA VAL A 300 7.98 19.55 6.97
C VAL A 300 8.12 19.13 5.50
N ARG A 301 7.57 19.90 4.55
CA ARG A 301 7.62 19.55 3.12
C ARG A 301 9.05 19.57 2.55
N ILE A 302 9.83 20.61 2.86
CA ILE A 302 11.21 20.72 2.36
C ILE A 302 12.12 19.73 3.09
N GLY A 303 11.94 19.53 4.40
CA GLY A 303 12.69 18.55 5.16
C GLY A 303 12.41 17.11 4.71
N LEU A 304 11.18 16.77 4.33
CA LEU A 304 10.85 15.49 3.70
C LEU A 304 11.51 15.33 2.33
N LEU A 305 11.50 16.38 1.51
CA LEU A 305 12.20 16.39 0.23
C LEU A 305 13.71 16.16 0.41
N GLN A 306 14.31 16.76 1.44
CA GLN A 306 15.72 16.56 1.77
C GLN A 306 16.01 15.11 2.18
N LEU A 307 15.12 14.48 2.95
CA LEU A 307 15.27 13.07 3.36
C LEU A 307 15.28 12.13 2.16
N ILE A 308 14.34 12.28 1.23
CA ILE A 308 14.27 11.41 0.05
C ILE A 308 15.34 11.70 -1.00
N SER A 309 15.92 12.90 -1.01
CA SER A 309 16.95 13.29 -1.97
C SER A 309 18.34 12.75 -1.61
N ARG A 310 18.48 12.05 -0.48
CA ARG A 310 19.75 11.43 -0.07
C ARG A 310 20.08 10.24 -0.95
N MET A 311 21.36 10.10 -1.28
CA MET A 311 21.89 8.98 -2.08
C MET A 311 21.95 7.69 -1.29
N GLU A 312 22.22 7.78 0.01
CA GLU A 312 22.21 6.63 0.91
C GLU A 312 20.77 6.21 1.22
N GLY A 313 20.51 4.91 1.16
CA GLY A 313 19.19 4.35 1.46
C GLY A 313 18.78 4.67 2.90
N MET A 314 17.53 5.10 3.10
CA MET A 314 17.02 5.42 4.43
C MET A 314 16.95 4.19 5.32
N GLU A 315 17.79 4.15 6.35
CA GLU A 315 17.72 3.17 7.42
C GLU A 315 16.65 3.56 8.45
N ARG A 316 16.00 2.56 9.05
CA ARG A 316 14.96 2.80 10.06
C ARG A 316 15.45 3.62 11.26
N LYS A 317 16.74 3.52 11.60
CA LYS A 317 17.36 4.22 12.74
C LYS A 317 17.69 5.68 12.44
N SER A 318 17.88 6.05 11.17
CA SER A 318 18.24 7.41 10.77
C SER A 318 17.04 8.30 10.47
N VAL A 319 15.84 7.73 10.37
CA VAL A 319 14.60 8.47 10.19
C VAL A 319 14.17 9.15 11.49
N PRO A 320 13.74 10.43 11.45
CA PRO A 320 13.20 11.13 12.61
C PRO A 320 12.08 10.35 13.31
N GLU A 321 11.99 10.48 14.63
CA GLU A 321 11.01 9.77 15.45
C GLU A 321 9.57 10.00 14.97
N THR A 322 9.27 11.22 14.48
CA THR A 322 7.96 11.59 13.92
C THR A 322 7.62 10.91 12.59
N PHE A 323 8.61 10.35 11.88
CA PHE A 323 8.42 9.68 10.59
C PHE A 323 8.62 8.16 10.66
N LYS A 324 8.89 7.58 11.83
CA LYS A 324 9.14 6.14 11.98
C LYS A 324 8.00 5.26 11.47
N LEU A 325 6.75 5.67 11.66
CA LEU A 325 5.57 4.98 11.10
C LEU A 325 5.53 5.02 9.57
N ASN A 326 6.12 6.06 8.97
CA ASN A 326 6.12 6.31 7.54
C ASN A 326 7.42 5.87 6.84
N TRP A 327 8.33 5.19 7.54
CA TRP A 327 9.65 4.82 7.00
C TRP A 327 9.57 4.02 5.69
N LEU A 328 8.76 2.96 5.63
CA LEU A 328 8.61 2.13 4.41
C LEU A 328 8.08 2.96 3.24
N ARG A 329 7.08 3.81 3.50
CA ARG A 329 6.48 4.71 2.52
C ARG A 329 7.51 5.70 1.97
N LEU A 330 8.27 6.36 2.86
CA LEU A 330 9.32 7.29 2.47
C LEU A 330 10.44 6.58 1.70
N ARG A 331 10.81 5.35 2.08
CA ARG A 331 11.80 4.55 1.36
C ARG A 331 11.32 4.20 -0.05
N GLY A 332 10.03 3.90 -0.22
CA GLY A 332 9.42 3.74 -1.54
C GLY A 332 9.53 4.99 -2.40
N VAL A 333 9.25 6.17 -1.84
CA VAL A 333 9.40 7.45 -2.56
C VAL A 333 10.88 7.75 -2.89
N GLN A 334 11.81 7.48 -1.97
CA GLN A 334 13.25 7.61 -2.24
C GLN A 334 13.69 6.71 -3.40
N SER A 335 13.21 5.46 -3.43
CA SER A 335 13.47 4.55 -4.55
C SER A 335 12.93 5.13 -5.87
N GLN A 336 11.70 5.66 -5.88
CA GLN A 336 11.13 6.33 -7.05
C GLN A 336 11.94 7.56 -7.47
N PHE A 337 12.42 8.36 -6.52
CA PHE A 337 13.29 9.52 -6.78
C PHE A 337 14.59 9.08 -7.48
N GLN A 338 15.23 8.02 -6.99
CA GLN A 338 16.46 7.46 -7.59
C GLN A 338 16.18 6.84 -8.97
N GLN A 339 15.07 6.12 -9.13
CA GLN A 339 14.66 5.56 -10.43
C GLN A 339 14.43 6.67 -11.46
N VAL A 340 13.82 7.80 -11.08
CA VAL A 340 13.66 8.96 -11.98
C VAL A 340 15.02 9.51 -12.41
N ILE A 341 16.02 9.58 -11.52
CA ILE A 341 17.38 10.00 -11.87
C ILE A 341 18.01 9.01 -12.87
N VAL A 342 17.88 7.70 -12.62
CA VAL A 342 18.43 6.65 -13.48
C VAL A 342 17.80 6.72 -14.87
N ILE A 343 16.47 6.73 -14.97
CA ILE A 343 15.75 6.81 -16.26
C ILE A 343 16.12 8.09 -17.00
N ALA A 344 16.13 9.24 -16.32
CA ALA A 344 16.52 10.51 -16.94
C ALA A 344 17.96 10.49 -17.46
N THR A 345 18.88 9.89 -16.71
CA THR A 345 20.29 9.75 -17.11
C THR A 345 20.42 8.79 -18.29
N SER A 346 19.71 7.65 -18.29
CA SER A 346 19.68 6.71 -19.41
C SER A 346 19.17 7.38 -20.69
N MET A 347 18.07 8.13 -20.61
CA MET A 347 17.51 8.88 -21.74
C MET A 347 18.49 9.94 -22.27
N LEU A 348 19.16 10.66 -21.37
CA LEU A 348 20.17 11.66 -21.75
C LEU A 348 21.38 11.03 -22.44
N VAL A 349 21.93 9.96 -21.87
CA VAL A 349 23.12 9.29 -22.40
C VAL A 349 22.81 8.62 -23.73
N GLN A 350 21.69 7.90 -23.84
CA GLN A 350 21.26 7.30 -25.11
C GLN A 350 21.15 8.36 -26.20
N ARG A 351 20.52 9.49 -25.90
CA ARG A 351 20.39 10.59 -26.84
C ARG A 351 21.73 11.16 -27.26
N GLN A 352 22.68 11.33 -26.33
CA GLN A 352 24.02 11.82 -26.64
C GLN A 352 24.78 10.88 -27.56
N VAL A 353 24.69 9.57 -27.32
CA VAL A 353 25.35 8.54 -28.15
C VAL A 353 24.74 8.49 -29.55
N LEU A 354 23.40 8.44 -29.65
CA LEU A 354 22.71 8.44 -30.94
C LEU A 354 23.03 9.70 -31.77
N MET A 355 23.10 10.87 -31.13
CA MET A 355 23.48 12.12 -31.79
C MET A 355 24.97 12.15 -32.23
N SER A 356 25.84 11.38 -31.57
CA SER A 356 27.26 11.31 -31.94
C SER A 356 27.55 10.37 -33.11
N GLU A 357 26.69 9.38 -33.33
CA GLU A 357 26.87 8.34 -34.35
C GLU A 357 26.08 8.63 -35.63
N ASP A 358 24.82 9.06 -35.50
CA ASP A 358 23.90 9.22 -36.63
C ASP A 358 23.66 10.71 -36.94
N SER A 359 24.56 11.31 -37.73
CA SER A 359 24.38 12.68 -38.27
C SER A 359 23.13 12.87 -39.16
N LYS A 360 22.34 11.82 -39.39
CA LYS A 360 21.12 11.78 -40.23
C LYS A 360 19.84 11.36 -39.49
N ALA A 361 19.89 11.00 -38.20
CA ALA A 361 18.69 10.58 -37.49
C ALA A 361 17.65 11.71 -37.45
N THR A 362 16.41 11.42 -37.85
CA THR A 362 15.34 12.41 -37.79
C THR A 362 14.96 12.70 -36.33
N PRO A 363 14.57 13.93 -35.97
CA PRO A 363 14.12 14.26 -34.62
C PRO A 363 12.99 13.34 -34.13
N SER A 364 12.12 12.87 -35.02
CA SER A 364 11.04 11.92 -34.73
C SER A 364 11.52 10.51 -34.39
N GLU A 365 12.55 9.99 -35.06
CA GLU A 365 13.12 8.67 -34.74
C GLU A 365 13.76 8.68 -33.34
N LEU A 366 14.47 9.77 -33.02
CA LEU A 366 15.09 9.95 -31.70
C LEU A 366 14.04 10.02 -30.58
N GLU A 367 12.92 10.70 -30.81
CA GLU A 367 11.81 10.77 -29.84
C GLU A 367 11.11 9.42 -29.66
N ASN A 368 10.93 8.65 -30.72
CA ASN A 368 10.34 7.31 -30.66
C ASN A 368 11.22 6.32 -29.89
N SER A 369 12.53 6.29 -30.16
CA SER A 369 13.48 5.45 -29.39
C SER A 369 13.56 5.86 -27.92
N THR A 370 13.50 7.16 -27.64
CA THR A 370 13.46 7.67 -26.25
C THR A 370 12.17 7.25 -25.53
N LEU A 371 11.03 7.21 -26.23
CA LEU A 371 9.76 6.76 -25.69
C LEU A 371 9.77 5.25 -25.41
N GLU A 372 10.33 4.47 -26.32
CA GLU A 372 10.51 3.02 -26.16
C GLU A 372 11.42 2.72 -24.95
N LEU A 373 12.55 3.44 -24.83
CA LEU A 373 13.43 3.34 -23.66
C LEU A 373 12.67 3.65 -22.37
N PHE A 374 11.91 4.74 -22.34
CA PHE A 374 11.16 5.13 -21.15
C PHE A 374 10.16 4.05 -20.71
N ASN A 375 9.35 3.54 -21.64
CA ASN A 375 8.34 2.54 -21.32
C ASN A 375 8.97 1.24 -20.81
N THR A 376 10.01 0.76 -21.50
CA THR A 376 10.70 -0.49 -21.15
C THR A 376 11.47 -0.39 -19.82
N LEU A 377 12.15 0.72 -19.56
CA LEU A 377 12.82 0.94 -18.26
C LEU A 377 11.85 1.16 -17.12
N ALA A 378 10.74 1.87 -17.35
CA ALA A 378 9.73 2.06 -16.32
C ALA A 378 9.11 0.73 -15.91
N GLU A 379 8.73 -0.11 -16.87
CA GLU A 379 8.18 -1.45 -16.61
C GLU A 379 9.19 -2.36 -15.88
N LEU A 380 10.46 -2.34 -16.31
CA LEU A 380 11.51 -3.15 -15.71
C LEU A 380 11.82 -2.73 -14.26
N LEU A 381 11.90 -1.42 -13.99
CA LEU A 381 12.16 -0.89 -12.65
C LEU A 381 10.94 -0.98 -11.71
N ASP A 382 9.73 -1.05 -12.25
CA ASP A 382 8.51 -1.23 -11.47
C ASP A 382 8.27 -2.72 -11.12
N SER A 383 8.76 -3.64 -11.97
CA SER A 383 8.53 -5.09 -11.81
C SER A 383 9.59 -5.81 -10.97
N PHE A 384 10.83 -5.30 -10.91
CA PHE A 384 11.95 -5.97 -10.27
C PHE A 384 12.64 -5.07 -9.23
N SER A 385 12.91 -5.61 -8.04
CA SER A 385 13.63 -4.91 -6.96
C SER A 385 15.14 -4.82 -7.19
N ASP A 386 15.72 -5.80 -7.90
CA ASP A 386 17.16 -6.01 -8.03
C ASP A 386 17.62 -5.89 -9.49
N VAL A 387 17.33 -4.73 -10.07
CA VAL A 387 17.75 -4.40 -11.44
C VAL A 387 19.22 -4.02 -11.47
N GLY A 388 20.03 -4.85 -12.10
CA GLY A 388 21.45 -4.58 -12.33
C GLY A 388 21.70 -3.55 -13.42
N MET A 389 22.85 -2.88 -13.36
CA MET A 389 23.31 -1.92 -14.36
C MET A 389 23.37 -2.54 -15.77
N ASP A 390 23.77 -3.81 -15.87
CA ASP A 390 23.89 -4.53 -17.13
C ASP A 390 22.53 -4.70 -17.83
N GLN A 391 21.46 -4.94 -17.07
CA GLN A 391 20.10 -5.05 -17.61
C GLN A 391 19.62 -3.70 -18.16
N ILE A 392 19.90 -2.61 -17.44
CA ILE A 392 19.57 -1.25 -17.89
C ILE A 392 20.30 -0.92 -19.20
N ILE A 393 21.59 -1.25 -19.26
CA ILE A 393 22.42 -1.05 -20.46
C ILE A 393 21.88 -1.87 -21.64
N GLU A 394 21.47 -3.12 -21.41
CA GLU A 394 20.87 -3.97 -22.45
C GLU A 394 19.60 -3.34 -23.03
N VAL A 395 18.73 -2.80 -22.19
CA VAL A 395 17.53 -2.07 -22.63
C VAL A 395 17.88 -0.80 -23.41
N MET A 396 18.92 -0.06 -22.99
CA MET A 396 19.42 1.11 -23.71
C MET A 396 19.95 0.76 -25.10
N VAL A 397 20.65 -0.36 -25.25
CA VAL A 397 21.15 -0.85 -26.55
C VAL A 397 19.98 -1.29 -27.44
N ARG A 398 19.04 -2.06 -26.90
CA ARG A 398 17.89 -2.59 -27.65
C ARG A 398 16.97 -1.49 -28.18
N SER A 399 16.70 -0.45 -27.40
CA SER A 399 15.90 0.70 -27.84
C SER A 399 16.67 1.63 -28.80
N SER A 400 17.99 1.51 -28.89
CA SER A 400 18.82 2.27 -29.83
C SER A 400 18.90 1.61 -31.21
N THR A 401 18.73 0.29 -31.30
CA THR A 401 18.73 -0.45 -32.57
C THR A 401 17.38 -0.37 -33.30
N SER A 402 16.31 0.08 -32.63
CA SER A 402 15.04 0.38 -33.30
C SER A 402 15.11 1.62 -34.22
N ALA A 403 16.13 2.47 -34.06
CA ALA A 403 16.35 3.66 -34.86
C ALA A 403 17.01 3.42 -36.24
N GLY A 404 17.39 2.18 -36.58
CA GLY A 404 17.93 1.84 -37.91
C GLY A 404 18.72 0.52 -37.96
N PRO A 405 19.00 -0.01 -39.18
CA PRO A 405 19.78 -1.23 -39.35
C PRO A 405 21.23 -1.02 -38.87
N CYS A 406 21.64 -1.82 -37.90
CA CYS A 406 22.95 -1.74 -37.24
C CYS A 406 23.69 -3.07 -37.42
N SER A 407 25.00 -3.05 -37.72
CA SER A 407 25.80 -4.28 -37.73
C SER A 407 26.11 -4.74 -36.30
N ASP A 408 26.35 -6.03 -36.10
CA ASP A 408 26.66 -6.59 -34.78
C ASP A 408 27.88 -5.91 -34.12
N GLU A 409 28.88 -5.51 -34.92
CA GLU A 409 30.06 -4.77 -34.45
C GLU A 409 29.73 -3.34 -33.98
N MET A 410 28.79 -2.67 -34.65
CA MET A 410 28.32 -1.35 -34.23
C MET A 410 27.49 -1.43 -32.93
N VAL A 411 26.69 -2.49 -32.77
CA VAL A 411 25.91 -2.73 -31.54
C VAL A 411 26.83 -2.96 -30.34
N GLU A 412 27.91 -3.73 -30.49
CA GLU A 412 28.86 -3.97 -29.41
C GLU A 412 29.67 -2.72 -29.06
N ASN A 413 30.08 -1.93 -30.06
CA ASN A 413 30.74 -0.64 -29.83
C ASN A 413 29.80 0.35 -29.10
N ARG A 414 28.52 0.42 -29.51
CA ARG A 414 27.47 1.20 -28.84
C ARG A 414 27.32 0.79 -27.39
N LYS A 415 27.24 -0.52 -27.13
CA LYS A 415 27.13 -1.06 -25.77
C LYS A 415 28.29 -0.62 -24.90
N GLN A 416 29.53 -0.71 -25.39
CA GLN A 416 30.72 -0.27 -24.63
C GLN A 416 30.71 1.23 -24.33
N ILE A 417 30.34 2.06 -25.31
CA ILE A 417 30.24 3.51 -25.14
C ILE A 417 29.13 3.86 -24.14
N LEU A 418 27.95 3.25 -24.28
CA LEU A 418 26.81 3.44 -23.38
C LEU A 418 27.18 3.03 -21.96
N SER A 419 27.76 1.85 -21.74
CA SER A 419 28.23 1.41 -20.43
C SER A 419 29.18 2.40 -19.79
N ARG A 420 30.20 2.84 -20.54
CA ARG A 420 31.22 3.76 -20.02
C ARG A 420 30.65 5.12 -19.66
N VAL A 421 29.83 5.72 -20.53
CA VAL A 421 29.25 7.05 -20.31
C VAL A 421 28.18 7.00 -19.24
N PHE A 422 27.35 5.97 -19.21
CA PHE A 422 26.29 5.80 -18.22
C PHE A 422 26.85 5.59 -16.82
N LEU A 423 27.81 4.67 -16.64
CA LEU A 423 28.44 4.43 -15.34
C LEU A 423 29.15 5.68 -14.81
N LYS A 424 29.84 6.42 -15.68
CA LYS A 424 30.46 7.70 -15.31
C LYS A 424 29.41 8.74 -14.91
N SER A 425 28.31 8.85 -15.66
CA SER A 425 27.25 9.84 -15.43
C SER A 425 26.42 9.58 -14.17
N LEU A 426 26.58 8.41 -13.54
CA LEU A 426 25.93 8.06 -12.27
C LEU A 426 26.85 8.23 -11.05
N GLN A 427 28.12 8.55 -11.25
CA GLN A 427 29.03 8.87 -10.15
C GLN A 427 28.64 10.22 -9.54
N THR A 428 28.67 10.33 -8.21
CA THR A 428 28.25 11.53 -7.47
C THR A 428 29.07 12.78 -7.81
N ASP A 429 30.31 12.60 -8.24
CA ASP A 429 31.23 13.68 -8.61
C ASP A 429 31.01 14.19 -10.04
N ASP A 430 30.25 13.45 -10.85
CA ASP A 430 30.03 13.80 -12.24
C ASP A 430 29.07 15.00 -12.39
N THR A 431 29.39 15.87 -13.34
CA THR A 431 28.61 17.09 -13.59
C THR A 431 27.23 16.80 -14.17
N VAL A 432 27.08 15.71 -14.94
CA VAL A 432 25.79 15.23 -15.46
C VAL A 432 24.93 14.77 -14.30
N PHE A 433 25.48 13.94 -13.41
CA PHE A 433 24.78 13.47 -12.21
C PHE A 433 24.22 14.63 -11.39
N ARG A 434 25.06 15.63 -11.07
CA ARG A 434 24.65 16.80 -10.28
C ARG A 434 23.55 17.62 -10.96
N LYS A 435 23.62 17.80 -12.28
CA LYS A 435 22.61 18.53 -13.06
C LYS A 435 21.29 17.78 -13.14
N VAL A 436 21.32 16.47 -13.38
CA VAL A 436 20.14 15.61 -13.42
C VAL A 436 19.48 15.56 -12.05
N SER A 437 20.26 15.24 -11.01
CA SER A 437 19.78 15.21 -9.63
C SER A 437 19.17 16.54 -9.20
N ARG A 438 19.80 17.69 -9.48
CA ARG A 438 19.21 19.01 -9.18
C ARG A 438 17.91 19.25 -9.96
N SER A 439 17.83 18.85 -11.23
CA SER A 439 16.61 19.04 -12.04
C SER A 439 15.46 18.16 -11.54
N VAL A 440 15.74 16.91 -11.17
CA VAL A 440 14.77 16.00 -10.55
C VAL A 440 14.33 16.53 -9.19
N HIS A 441 15.27 16.97 -8.35
CA HIS A 441 14.98 17.61 -7.06
C HIS A 441 14.06 18.82 -7.22
N CYS A 442 14.35 19.72 -8.16
CA CYS A 442 13.49 20.87 -8.46
C CYS A 442 12.10 20.45 -8.94
N ALA A 443 11.99 19.35 -9.70
CA ALA A 443 10.70 18.82 -10.14
C ALA A 443 9.87 18.28 -8.96
N PHE A 444 10.50 17.53 -8.05
CA PHE A 444 9.83 17.10 -6.81
C PHE A 444 9.44 18.30 -5.94
N ARG A 445 10.34 19.28 -5.74
CA ARG A 445 10.07 20.53 -5.02
C ARG A 445 8.85 21.27 -5.58
N ALA A 446 8.76 21.36 -6.90
CA ALA A 446 7.66 22.04 -7.57
C ALA A 446 6.30 21.43 -7.22
N VAL A 447 6.20 20.10 -7.17
CA VAL A 447 4.95 19.40 -6.83
C VAL A 447 4.72 19.39 -5.33
N THR A 448 5.75 19.11 -4.51
CA THR A 448 5.58 19.06 -3.04
C THR A 448 5.14 20.39 -2.46
N LEU A 449 5.63 21.51 -3.00
CA LEU A 449 5.22 22.85 -2.58
C LEU A 449 4.01 23.38 -3.35
N GLY A 450 3.92 23.13 -4.67
CA GLY A 450 2.86 23.65 -5.54
C GLY A 450 1.63 22.76 -5.70
N GLY A 451 1.55 21.65 -4.96
CA GLY A 451 0.46 20.67 -5.07
C GLY A 451 0.50 19.83 -6.35
N ASN A 452 -0.43 18.87 -6.47
CA ASN A 452 -0.60 18.04 -7.67
C ASN A 452 -1.41 18.74 -8.78
N GLY A 453 -1.81 19.99 -8.56
CA GLY A 453 -2.53 20.82 -9.51
C GLY A 453 -1.68 21.31 -10.68
N MET A 454 -2.28 22.19 -11.50
CA MET A 454 -1.65 22.69 -12.73
C MET A 454 -0.34 23.45 -12.47
N LYS A 455 -0.24 24.22 -11.39
CA LYS A 455 0.96 25.02 -11.08
C LYS A 455 2.18 24.14 -10.79
N GLY A 456 2.05 23.21 -9.83
CA GLY A 456 3.13 22.28 -9.47
C GLY A 456 3.55 21.42 -10.66
N ARG A 457 2.59 20.93 -11.45
CA ARG A 457 2.85 20.15 -12.67
C ARG A 457 3.62 20.96 -13.74
N LYS A 458 3.16 22.17 -14.09
CA LYS A 458 3.84 23.03 -15.09
C LYS A 458 5.28 23.34 -14.67
N LEU A 459 5.52 23.60 -13.38
CA LEU A 459 6.86 23.82 -12.85
C LEU A 459 7.74 22.57 -12.88
N ALA A 460 7.18 21.40 -12.57
CA ALA A 460 7.87 20.13 -12.67
C ALA A 460 8.26 19.81 -14.12
N GLU A 461 7.35 20.04 -15.07
CA GLU A 461 7.61 19.92 -16.52
C GLU A 461 8.73 20.85 -16.96
N ALA A 462 8.73 22.11 -16.50
CA ALA A 462 9.79 23.07 -16.80
C ALA A 462 11.16 22.62 -16.24
N ALA A 463 11.20 22.05 -15.04
CA ALA A 463 12.42 21.53 -14.43
C ALA A 463 12.96 20.31 -15.18
N LEU A 464 12.09 19.32 -15.48
CA LEU A 464 12.45 18.12 -16.25
C LEU A 464 12.75 18.44 -17.72
N GLY A 465 12.18 19.50 -18.27
CA GLY A 465 12.46 19.99 -19.61
C GLY A 465 13.93 20.37 -19.82
N ARG A 466 14.62 20.83 -18.77
CA ARG A 466 16.07 21.16 -18.81
C ARG A 466 16.93 19.94 -19.14
N ILE A 467 16.46 18.76 -18.76
CA ILE A 467 17.09 17.46 -19.04
C ILE A 467 16.32 16.66 -20.10
N ARG A 468 15.36 17.31 -20.80
CA ARG A 468 14.49 16.70 -21.82
C ARG A 468 13.76 15.43 -21.34
N ALA A 469 13.44 15.36 -20.05
CA ALA A 469 12.82 14.20 -19.42
C ALA A 469 11.37 14.49 -18.98
N THR A 470 10.64 15.32 -19.73
CA THR A 470 9.26 15.73 -19.41
C THR A 470 8.27 14.56 -19.30
N LYS A 471 8.58 13.41 -19.91
CA LYS A 471 7.82 12.15 -19.77
C LYS A 471 7.80 11.61 -18.34
N LEU A 472 8.77 11.97 -17.49
CA LEU A 472 8.82 11.56 -16.09
C LEU A 472 7.87 12.37 -15.19
N THR A 473 7.20 13.41 -15.70
CA THR A 473 6.36 14.31 -14.90
C THR A 473 5.28 13.55 -14.14
N ASP A 474 4.54 12.64 -14.79
CA ASP A 474 3.47 11.89 -14.11
C ASP A 474 4.01 10.99 -13.00
N ARG A 475 5.19 10.40 -13.19
CA ARG A 475 5.87 9.59 -12.16
C ARG A 475 6.31 10.44 -10.98
N VAL A 476 6.87 11.63 -11.25
CA VAL A 476 7.25 12.61 -10.21
C VAL A 476 6.02 13.10 -9.45
N VAL A 477 4.91 13.40 -10.14
CA VAL A 477 3.68 13.85 -9.50
C VAL A 477 3.12 12.78 -8.57
N LYS A 478 2.95 11.53 -9.04
CA LYS A 478 2.48 10.41 -8.21
C LYS A 478 3.36 10.16 -6.99
N ALA A 479 4.68 10.23 -7.15
CA ALA A 479 5.63 10.07 -6.05
C ALA A 479 5.52 11.23 -5.03
N ALA A 480 5.39 12.47 -5.51
CA ALA A 480 5.26 13.65 -4.68
C ALA A 480 3.90 13.74 -3.97
N GLU A 481 2.83 13.18 -4.52
CA GLU A 481 1.52 13.07 -3.85
C GLU A 481 1.64 12.34 -2.51
N VAL A 482 2.46 11.28 -2.46
CA VAL A 482 2.75 10.55 -1.21
C VAL A 482 3.44 11.47 -0.20
N LEU A 483 4.39 12.30 -0.63
CA LEU A 483 5.07 13.26 0.26
C LEU A 483 4.12 14.33 0.79
N ILE A 484 3.23 14.85 -0.05
CA ILE A 484 2.23 15.85 0.36
C ILE A 484 1.30 15.26 1.42
N LYS A 485 0.85 14.01 1.23
CA LYS A 485 0.02 13.30 2.22
C LYS A 485 0.78 13.09 3.53
N VAL A 486 2.02 12.61 3.48
CA VAL A 486 2.87 12.44 4.68
C VAL A 486 3.08 13.76 5.39
N ALA A 487 3.37 14.85 4.67
CA ALA A 487 3.56 16.17 5.25
C ALA A 487 2.30 16.64 5.98
N THR A 488 1.15 16.59 5.29
CA THR A 488 -0.14 17.06 5.82
C THR A 488 -0.56 16.28 7.07
N ILE A 489 -0.44 14.94 7.04
CA ILE A 489 -0.80 14.10 8.18
C ILE A 489 0.21 14.27 9.32
N SER A 490 1.50 14.41 9.01
CA SER A 490 2.52 14.64 10.04
C SER A 490 2.38 16.00 10.70
N GLU A 491 1.95 17.03 9.98
CA GLU A 491 1.60 18.32 10.57
C GLU A 491 0.39 18.19 11.51
N GLN A 492 -0.64 17.45 11.12
CA GLN A 492 -1.80 17.23 11.99
C GLN A 492 -1.47 16.39 13.23
N VAL A 493 -0.68 15.33 13.08
CA VAL A 493 -0.32 14.40 14.18
C VAL A 493 0.80 14.95 15.04
N HIS A 494 1.87 15.50 14.45
CA HIS A 494 3.09 15.90 15.16
C HIS A 494 3.27 17.42 15.28
N GLY A 495 2.40 18.24 14.68
CA GLY A 495 2.43 19.71 14.74
C GLY A 495 2.58 20.29 16.16
N PRO A 496 1.87 19.76 17.18
CA PRO A 496 2.06 20.20 18.56
C PRO A 496 3.50 20.00 19.07
N TRP A 497 4.21 18.95 18.65
CA TRP A 497 5.60 18.73 19.03
C TRP A 497 6.54 19.63 18.23
N TYR A 498 6.36 19.73 16.92
CA TYR A 498 7.15 20.65 16.10
C TYR A 498 7.09 22.09 16.60
N SER A 499 5.91 22.56 17.01
CA SER A 499 5.75 23.91 17.58
C SER A 499 6.50 24.16 18.89
N HIS A 500 6.87 23.10 19.63
CA HIS A 500 7.72 23.22 20.82
C HIS A 500 9.22 23.06 20.50
N LEU A 501 9.56 22.53 19.32
CA LEU A 501 10.93 22.30 18.88
C LEU A 501 11.48 23.44 18.02
N LEU A 502 10.60 24.22 17.38
CA LEU A 502 10.89 25.45 16.64
C LEU A 502 10.95 26.66 17.58
#